data_AF-A0A930ANR0-F1
#
_entry.id   AF-A0A930ANR0-F1
#
_cell.length_a   1.000
_cell.length_b   1.000
_cell.length_c   1.000
_cell.angle_alpha   90.00
_cell.angle_beta   90.00
_cell.angle_gamma   90.00
#
_symmetry.space_group_name_H-M   'P 1'
#
loop_
_entity.id
_entity.type
_entity.pdbx_description
1 polymer ?
#
loop_
_entity_poly.entity_id
_entity_poly.type
_entity_poly.pdbx_seq_one_letter_code
_entity_poly.pdbx_strand_id
1 'polypeptide(L)'
;MKPFYVTGHMNPDCDAIVSAIAYAHLKQQLGQDAIACALGKAKSETQYLLQKFGFEHPKLIHTARCMLSEIEKDDPLLAGPDLTMKEALDLILSRKNKGIFIVDEKERLLGLLSVSDLTKLWAESGKSLKDLISTATLTNIARVLKGKYYCESKQYHPSGIVQIMPSMSDKPEVYKNSIVIVRNNPDIQRFVIEAGAALVVVSGEDWIDEVTLSYAKEKGVSMLHTDYSVIECSRLIYQTPSVKSVMTTDVMTFQETEYVDEVSDHIAKTRYRTYPVLDKDGRVVGAISRYHLFHYEKKKFILVDHNEAMQSVRDLEFGEVVEIVDHHRMGGIETVTPINIVARTVGSTAAIITGLYKSSHVKLPKNLAGILLGAAINDTMCLQSPTTTAFDHEMVKYLEEVSGTKAIDLYQEMLDASDSVTNKTDVELLYNDFKEFRISGTRIAIAQVQCKKDDYFAIKDHFHAFMEETAESQHYDLVLTLFTDPMGSGSYFLAAGKKSNIVGEAFGDLLNKEHFGKGIVSRKKQVLPIIIDTLK
;
A
#
# COMPACT_ATOMS: atom_id res chain seq x y z
N MET A 1 10.63 -11.33 1.01
CA MET A 1 9.49 -11.91 0.27
C MET A 1 8.26 -11.63 1.11
N LYS A 2 7.24 -11.00 0.51
CA LYS A 2 5.99 -10.69 1.23
C LYS A 2 5.23 -11.99 1.57
N PRO A 3 4.50 -12.04 2.70
CA PRO A 3 3.66 -13.18 3.04
C PRO A 3 2.49 -13.31 2.05
N PHE A 4 1.93 -14.50 1.95
CA PHE A 4 0.62 -14.72 1.34
C PHE A 4 -0.48 -14.24 2.29
N TYR A 5 -1.34 -13.35 1.83
CA TYR A 5 -2.50 -12.87 2.56
C TYR A 5 -3.67 -13.81 2.29
N VAL A 6 -4.07 -14.58 3.29
CA VAL A 6 -5.22 -15.49 3.19
C VAL A 6 -6.47 -14.74 3.63
N THR A 7 -7.42 -14.54 2.73
CA THR A 7 -8.60 -13.71 2.96
C THR A 7 -9.89 -14.41 2.54
N GLY A 8 -10.92 -14.31 3.40
CA GLY A 8 -12.31 -14.58 3.06
C GLY A 8 -12.98 -13.42 2.31
N HIS A 9 -14.31 -13.44 2.19
CA HIS A 9 -15.07 -12.38 1.53
C HIS A 9 -15.31 -11.14 2.41
N MET A 10 -15.77 -10.05 1.80
CA MET A 10 -15.88 -8.70 2.38
C MET A 10 -16.89 -8.59 3.54
N ASN A 11 -17.93 -9.43 3.53
CA ASN A 11 -18.92 -9.52 4.60
C ASN A 11 -18.77 -10.85 5.33
N PRO A 12 -17.63 -11.09 5.99
CA PRO A 12 -17.20 -12.42 6.35
C PRO A 12 -18.17 -13.10 7.30
N ASP A 13 -18.56 -14.32 6.96
CA ASP A 13 -19.25 -15.24 7.85
C ASP A 13 -18.22 -16.09 8.63
N CYS A 14 -18.74 -17.06 9.39
CA CYS A 14 -17.91 -17.93 10.20
C CYS A 14 -16.94 -18.75 9.32
N ASP A 15 -17.38 -19.23 8.15
CA ASP A 15 -16.56 -20.06 7.30
C ASP A 15 -15.41 -19.27 6.67
N ALA A 16 -15.69 -18.07 6.14
CA ALA A 16 -14.68 -17.17 5.61
C ALA A 16 -13.53 -16.86 6.60
N ILE A 17 -13.85 -16.54 7.86
CA ILE A 17 -12.84 -16.18 8.89
C ILE A 17 -12.04 -17.40 9.31
N VAL A 18 -12.72 -18.49 9.65
CA VAL A 18 -12.07 -19.71 10.14
C VAL A 18 -11.24 -20.35 9.04
N SER A 19 -11.74 -20.39 7.82
CA SER A 19 -11.02 -20.90 6.66
C SER A 19 -9.73 -20.11 6.42
N ALA A 20 -9.76 -18.78 6.59
CA ALA A 20 -8.55 -17.96 6.46
C ALA A 20 -7.51 -18.31 7.53
N ILE A 21 -7.93 -18.48 8.79
CA ILE A 21 -7.05 -18.87 9.90
C ILE A 21 -6.45 -20.26 9.66
N ALA A 22 -7.29 -21.23 9.36
CA ALA A 22 -6.88 -22.62 9.20
C ALA A 22 -5.99 -22.81 7.97
N TYR A 23 -6.32 -22.17 6.85
CA TYR A 23 -5.52 -22.32 5.64
C TYR A 23 -4.17 -21.59 5.74
N ALA A 24 -4.12 -20.42 6.37
CA ALA A 24 -2.84 -19.76 6.67
C ALA A 24 -1.94 -20.64 7.55
N HIS A 25 -2.50 -21.27 8.59
CA HIS A 25 -1.75 -22.22 9.41
C HIS A 25 -1.27 -23.42 8.60
N LEU A 26 -2.12 -24.02 7.74
CA LEU A 26 -1.71 -25.14 6.90
C LEU A 26 -0.53 -24.76 6.01
N LYS A 27 -0.58 -23.57 5.39
CA LYS A 27 0.51 -23.04 4.54
C LYS A 27 1.82 -22.87 5.31
N GLN A 28 1.75 -22.35 6.54
CA GLN A 28 2.91 -22.26 7.44
C GLN A 28 3.51 -23.63 7.76
N GLN A 29 2.68 -24.65 8.02
CA GLN A 29 3.15 -26.02 8.26
C GLN A 29 3.81 -26.64 7.02
N LEU A 30 3.47 -26.15 5.83
CA LEU A 30 4.06 -26.54 4.55
C LEU A 30 5.28 -25.69 4.16
N GLY A 31 5.77 -24.83 5.06
CA GLY A 31 6.98 -24.02 4.85
C GLY A 31 6.77 -22.74 4.04
N GLN A 32 5.52 -22.30 3.88
CA GLN A 32 5.19 -21.05 3.20
C GLN A 32 4.86 -19.94 4.21
N ASP A 33 5.31 -18.71 3.94
CA ASP A 33 4.95 -17.55 4.75
C ASP A 33 3.54 -17.08 4.39
N ALA A 34 2.58 -17.31 5.26
CA ALA A 34 1.17 -16.97 5.05
C ALA A 34 0.58 -16.38 6.33
N ILE A 35 -0.29 -15.38 6.19
CA ILE A 35 -0.99 -14.73 7.30
C ILE A 35 -2.49 -14.71 7.03
N ALA A 36 -3.27 -15.03 8.06
CA ALA A 36 -4.72 -14.90 8.01
C ALA A 36 -5.12 -13.43 8.13
N CYS A 37 -6.00 -12.98 7.24
CA CYS A 37 -6.52 -11.63 7.21
C CYS A 37 -8.04 -11.67 7.06
N ALA A 38 -8.72 -10.67 7.60
CA ALA A 38 -10.17 -10.50 7.48
C ALA A 38 -10.49 -9.19 6.76
N LEU A 39 -11.59 -9.19 6.01
CA LEU A 39 -12.06 -8.00 5.28
C LEU A 39 -13.14 -7.22 6.04
N GLY A 40 -13.67 -7.82 7.11
CA GLY A 40 -14.70 -7.24 7.97
C GLY A 40 -14.60 -7.79 9.40
N LYS A 41 -15.49 -7.33 10.27
CA LYS A 41 -15.59 -7.82 11.65
C LYS A 41 -16.33 -9.15 11.69
N ALA A 42 -15.88 -10.06 12.54
CA ALA A 42 -16.62 -11.26 12.89
C ALA A 42 -17.98 -10.94 13.52
N LYS A 43 -18.99 -11.73 13.17
CA LYS A 43 -20.30 -11.75 13.86
C LYS A 43 -20.18 -12.38 15.27
N SER A 44 -21.16 -12.16 16.13
CA SER A 44 -21.14 -12.60 17.54
C SER A 44 -20.89 -14.10 17.70
N GLU A 45 -21.51 -14.94 16.87
CA GLU A 45 -21.30 -16.40 16.86
C GLU A 45 -19.85 -16.78 16.50
N THR A 46 -19.24 -16.04 15.56
CA THR A 46 -17.85 -16.26 15.15
C THR A 46 -16.87 -15.74 16.22
N GLN A 47 -17.18 -14.59 16.84
CA GLN A 47 -16.39 -14.07 17.96
C GLN A 47 -16.39 -15.03 19.15
N TYR A 48 -17.55 -15.58 19.49
CA TYR A 48 -17.69 -16.62 20.51
C TYR A 48 -16.83 -17.84 20.18
N LEU A 49 -16.91 -18.33 18.95
CA LEU A 49 -16.14 -19.48 18.49
C LEU A 49 -14.62 -19.23 18.61
N LEU A 50 -14.15 -18.07 18.16
CA LEU A 50 -12.74 -17.68 18.29
C LEU A 50 -12.33 -17.61 19.77
N GLN A 51 -13.12 -16.97 20.62
CA GLN A 51 -12.85 -16.86 22.06
C GLN A 51 -12.80 -18.22 22.75
N LYS A 52 -13.77 -19.10 22.48
CA LYS A 52 -13.86 -20.46 23.06
C LYS A 52 -12.60 -21.28 22.79
N PHE A 53 -12.04 -21.15 21.59
CA PHE A 53 -10.86 -21.90 21.17
C PHE A 53 -9.53 -21.10 21.25
N GLY A 54 -9.56 -19.90 21.83
CA GLY A 54 -8.37 -19.10 22.12
C GLY A 54 -7.71 -18.50 20.88
N PHE A 55 -8.49 -18.13 19.87
CA PHE A 55 -8.02 -17.40 18.69
C PHE A 55 -8.40 -15.92 18.79
N GLU A 56 -7.50 -15.07 18.31
CA GLU A 56 -7.81 -13.67 18.06
C GLU A 56 -8.43 -13.49 16.69
N HIS A 57 -9.20 -12.41 16.52
CA HIS A 57 -9.69 -12.02 15.22
C HIS A 57 -8.50 -11.69 14.28
N PRO A 58 -8.50 -12.18 13.02
CA PRO A 58 -7.45 -11.85 12.06
C PRO A 58 -7.29 -10.34 11.84
N LYS A 59 -6.09 -9.91 11.44
CA LYS A 59 -5.84 -8.50 11.11
C LYS A 59 -6.73 -8.08 9.95
N LEU A 60 -7.28 -6.87 10.05
CA LEU A 60 -8.09 -6.31 8.98
C LEU A 60 -7.19 -5.82 7.83
N ILE A 61 -7.54 -6.20 6.61
CA ILE A 61 -6.95 -5.66 5.39
C ILE A 61 -8.05 -5.02 4.54
N HIS A 62 -7.79 -3.81 4.05
CA HIS A 62 -8.81 -3.01 3.37
C HIS A 62 -8.58 -2.84 1.87
N THR A 63 -7.34 -2.99 1.41
CA THR A 63 -6.95 -2.79 0.01
C THR A 63 -5.77 -3.70 -0.37
N ALA A 64 -5.75 -4.13 -1.62
CA ALA A 64 -4.64 -4.84 -2.23
C ALA A 64 -3.52 -3.92 -2.76
N ARG A 65 -3.73 -2.59 -2.75
CA ARG A 65 -2.73 -1.60 -3.16
C ARG A 65 -1.52 -1.60 -2.22
N CYS A 66 -0.34 -1.32 -2.77
CA CYS A 66 0.89 -1.13 -2.00
C CYS A 66 1.17 0.36 -1.78
N MET A 67 1.57 0.73 -0.58
CA MET A 67 2.16 2.05 -0.30
C MET A 67 3.65 2.06 -0.67
N LEU A 68 4.22 3.25 -0.89
CA LEU A 68 5.66 3.42 -1.13
C LEU A 68 6.53 2.90 0.03
N SER A 69 6.04 2.96 1.26
CA SER A 69 6.67 2.36 2.46
C SER A 69 6.76 0.83 2.39
N GLU A 70 5.87 0.17 1.64
CA GLU A 70 5.79 -1.30 1.53
C GLU A 70 6.62 -1.88 0.37
N ILE A 71 7.36 -1.06 -0.37
CA ILE A 71 8.19 -1.50 -1.50
C ILE A 71 9.68 -1.22 -1.26
N GLU A 72 10.53 -2.00 -1.92
CA GLU A 72 11.95 -1.74 -1.98
C GLU A 72 12.23 -0.43 -2.74
N LYS A 73 13.17 0.34 -2.21
CA LYS A 73 13.57 1.67 -2.69
C LYS A 73 15.09 1.75 -2.68
N ASP A 74 15.64 2.66 -3.47
CA ASP A 74 17.07 2.96 -3.42
C ASP A 74 17.38 3.80 -2.17
N ASP A 75 18.55 3.55 -1.56
CA ASP A 75 19.07 4.40 -0.49
C ASP A 75 19.30 5.83 -1.02
N PRO A 76 18.78 6.85 -0.34
CA PRO A 76 18.91 8.22 -0.79
C PRO A 76 20.35 8.71 -0.61
N LEU A 77 20.89 9.38 -1.62
CA LEU A 77 22.17 10.07 -1.51
C LEU A 77 21.95 11.48 -1.01
N LEU A 78 22.24 11.72 0.27
CA LEU A 78 22.02 12.99 0.95
C LEU A 78 23.28 13.86 0.99
N ALA A 79 23.12 15.18 0.87
CA ALA A 79 24.19 16.14 1.09
C ALA A 79 23.66 17.49 1.62
N GLY A 80 24.51 18.22 2.32
CA GLY A 80 24.20 19.60 2.75
C GLY A 80 24.32 20.63 1.61
N PRO A 81 23.70 21.80 1.76
CA PRO A 81 23.67 22.84 0.73
C PRO A 81 25.06 23.41 0.40
N ASP A 82 26.01 23.37 1.33
CA ASP A 82 27.36 23.92 1.16
C ASP A 82 28.35 22.95 0.49
N LEU A 83 27.90 21.76 0.08
CA LEU A 83 28.70 20.86 -0.74
C LEU A 83 29.13 21.57 -2.03
N THR A 84 30.38 21.42 -2.44
CA THR A 84 30.87 22.02 -3.69
C THR A 84 30.36 21.22 -4.89
N MET A 85 30.25 21.87 -6.04
CA MET A 85 29.87 21.18 -7.27
C MET A 85 30.87 20.08 -7.67
N LYS A 86 32.17 20.26 -7.37
CA LYS A 86 33.19 19.22 -7.59
C LYS A 86 32.89 17.96 -6.78
N GLU A 87 32.67 18.12 -5.48
CA GLU A 87 32.39 17.00 -4.58
C GLU A 87 31.07 16.32 -4.94
N ALA A 88 30.05 17.11 -5.30
CA ALA A 88 28.78 16.59 -5.77
C ALA A 88 28.92 15.76 -7.04
N LEU A 89 29.71 16.23 -8.02
CA LEU A 89 30.00 15.48 -9.23
C LEU A 89 30.71 14.14 -8.91
N ASP A 90 31.70 14.16 -8.02
CA ASP A 90 32.42 12.95 -7.60
C ASP A 90 31.50 11.95 -6.89
N LEU A 91 30.57 12.42 -6.05
CA LEU A 91 29.57 11.60 -5.39
C LEU A 91 28.62 10.92 -6.39
N ILE A 92 28.11 11.68 -7.37
CA ILE A 92 27.23 11.11 -8.43
C ILE A 92 27.99 10.04 -9.23
N LEU A 93 29.22 10.35 -9.69
CA LEU A 93 30.00 9.44 -10.53
C LEU A 93 30.40 8.15 -9.81
N SER A 94 30.70 8.22 -8.50
CA SER A 94 31.11 7.04 -7.72
C SER A 94 29.97 6.10 -7.36
N ARG A 95 28.74 6.60 -7.22
CA ARG A 95 27.59 5.82 -6.72
C ARG A 95 26.65 5.27 -7.82
N LYS A 96 26.91 5.56 -9.11
CA LYS A 96 25.95 5.32 -10.23
C LYS A 96 24.53 5.86 -9.97
N ASN A 97 24.39 6.73 -8.96
CA ASN A 97 23.11 7.22 -8.47
C ASN A 97 22.71 8.46 -9.27
N LYS A 98 21.42 8.60 -9.62
CA LYS A 98 20.99 9.53 -10.68
C LYS A 98 20.69 10.95 -10.20
N GLY A 99 20.76 11.22 -8.90
CA GLY A 99 20.71 12.55 -8.29
C GLY A 99 21.09 12.53 -6.80
N ILE A 100 21.46 13.69 -6.26
CA ILE A 100 21.71 13.93 -4.83
C ILE A 100 20.55 14.76 -4.27
N PHE A 101 19.99 14.33 -3.14
CA PHE A 101 19.01 15.12 -2.42
C PHE A 101 19.74 16.06 -1.45
N ILE A 102 19.58 17.36 -1.67
CA ILE A 102 20.13 18.39 -0.81
C ILE A 102 19.20 18.57 0.37
N VAL A 103 19.74 18.47 1.58
CA VAL A 103 18.95 18.46 2.82
C VAL A 103 19.48 19.44 3.86
N ASP A 104 18.64 19.82 4.82
CA ASP A 104 19.04 20.56 6.01
C ASP A 104 19.67 19.64 7.08
N GLU A 105 20.04 20.21 8.24
CA GLU A 105 20.61 19.46 9.37
C GLU A 105 19.65 18.41 9.98
N LYS A 106 18.35 18.49 9.67
CA LYS A 106 17.31 17.55 10.09
C LYS A 106 16.91 16.59 8.97
N GLU A 107 17.72 16.51 7.91
CA GLU A 107 17.50 15.68 6.71
C GLU A 107 16.24 16.03 5.90
N ARG A 108 15.70 17.24 6.09
CA ARG A 108 14.56 17.73 5.31
C ARG A 108 15.01 18.20 3.94
N LEU A 109 14.24 17.85 2.92
CA LEU A 109 14.58 18.17 1.54
C LEU A 109 14.59 19.69 1.28
N LEU A 110 15.72 20.19 0.78
CA LEU A 110 15.92 21.56 0.30
C LEU A 110 15.98 21.65 -1.23
N GLY A 111 16.42 20.59 -1.90
CA GLY A 111 16.51 20.54 -3.36
C GLY A 111 17.05 19.23 -3.91
N LEU A 112 17.08 19.12 -5.23
CA LEU A 112 17.61 17.98 -5.97
C LEU A 112 18.73 18.46 -6.89
N LEU A 113 19.85 17.74 -6.88
CA LEU A 113 20.96 17.97 -7.78
C LEU A 113 21.15 16.77 -8.70
N SER A 114 21.05 17.00 -10.01
CA SER A 114 21.33 16.00 -11.04
C SER A 114 22.59 16.34 -11.83
N VAL A 115 23.11 15.38 -12.61
CA VAL A 115 24.17 15.67 -13.59
C VAL A 115 23.74 16.77 -14.55
N SER A 116 22.47 16.78 -14.98
CA SER A 116 21.96 17.83 -15.87
C SER A 116 22.10 19.22 -15.27
N ASP A 117 21.86 19.37 -13.96
CA ASP A 117 21.99 20.66 -13.28
C ASP A 117 23.45 21.13 -13.23
N LEU A 118 24.38 20.21 -12.98
CA LEU A 118 25.82 20.51 -13.03
C LEU A 118 26.30 20.84 -14.45
N THR A 119 25.76 20.19 -15.47
CA THR A 119 26.18 20.43 -16.87
C THR A 119 25.65 21.72 -17.48
N LYS A 120 24.56 22.30 -16.96
CA LYS A 120 24.03 23.60 -17.44
C LYS A 120 25.11 24.69 -17.42
N LEU A 121 26.03 24.61 -16.46
CA LEU A 121 27.18 25.51 -16.30
C LEU A 121 28.19 25.45 -17.43
N TRP A 122 28.29 24.29 -18.08
CA TRP A 122 29.21 24.09 -19.21
C TRP A 122 28.54 24.46 -20.54
N ALA A 123 27.22 24.56 -20.57
CA ALA A 123 26.43 24.92 -21.75
C ALA A 123 26.10 26.41 -21.81
N GLU A 124 25.97 27.10 -20.68
CA GLU A 124 25.62 28.53 -20.62
C GLU A 124 26.86 29.44 -20.78
N SER A 125 26.70 30.52 -21.57
CA SER A 125 27.78 31.47 -21.85
C SER A 125 27.70 32.74 -21.01
N GLY A 126 28.86 33.16 -20.48
CA GLY A 126 29.14 34.51 -19.97
C GLY A 126 28.51 34.88 -18.63
N LYS A 127 27.24 35.26 -18.62
CA LYS A 127 26.61 35.98 -17.49
C LYS A 127 26.31 35.06 -16.30
N SER A 128 25.75 33.88 -16.57
CA SER A 128 25.41 32.87 -15.55
C SER A 128 26.64 32.36 -14.78
N LEU A 129 27.75 32.11 -15.50
CA LEU A 129 28.98 31.61 -14.88
C LEU A 129 29.61 32.66 -13.95
N LYS A 130 29.61 33.94 -14.35
CA LYS A 130 30.10 35.04 -13.51
C LYS A 130 29.29 35.13 -12.21
N ASP A 131 27.96 35.11 -12.31
CA ASP A 131 27.09 35.21 -11.14
C ASP A 131 27.34 34.04 -10.17
N LEU A 132 27.55 32.83 -10.69
CA LEU A 132 27.88 31.67 -9.85
C LEU A 132 29.23 31.79 -9.16
N ILE A 133 30.28 32.18 -9.87
CA ILE A 133 31.62 32.32 -9.28
C ILE A 133 31.66 33.46 -8.24
N SER A 134 30.81 34.46 -8.37
CA SER A 134 30.68 35.51 -7.36
C SER A 134 30.23 34.97 -5.98
N THR A 135 29.61 33.79 -5.96
CA THR A 135 29.18 33.11 -4.71
C THR A 135 30.26 32.19 -4.11
N ALA A 136 31.39 31.96 -4.81
CA ALA A 136 32.42 31.03 -4.36
C ALA A 136 33.14 31.54 -3.12
N THR A 137 33.10 30.77 -2.03
CA THR A 137 33.79 31.10 -0.77
C THR A 137 35.25 30.67 -0.82
N LEU A 138 36.12 31.35 -0.06
CA LEU A 138 37.52 30.94 0.11
C LEU A 138 37.61 29.46 0.50
N THR A 139 36.82 29.03 1.50
CA THR A 139 36.78 27.65 2.00
C THR A 139 36.49 26.63 0.90
N ASN A 140 35.52 26.90 0.02
CA ASN A 140 35.19 26.00 -1.08
C ASN A 140 36.30 25.99 -2.14
N ILE A 141 36.89 27.15 -2.44
CA ILE A 141 38.02 27.23 -3.38
C ILE A 141 39.20 26.42 -2.86
N ALA A 142 39.57 26.59 -1.58
CA ALA A 142 40.64 25.82 -0.96
C ALA A 142 40.35 24.31 -0.96
N ARG A 143 39.11 23.88 -0.66
CA ARG A 143 38.72 22.45 -0.72
C ARG A 143 38.89 21.86 -2.11
N VAL A 144 38.33 22.51 -3.14
CA VAL A 144 38.35 22.01 -4.52
C VAL A 144 39.74 22.04 -5.13
N LEU A 145 40.50 23.12 -4.88
CA LEU A 145 41.88 23.25 -5.35
C LEU A 145 42.88 22.54 -4.44
N LYS A 146 42.45 21.86 -3.37
CA LYS A 146 43.31 21.28 -2.33
C LYS A 146 44.39 22.26 -1.86
N GLY A 147 44.01 23.53 -1.75
CA GLY A 147 44.92 24.64 -1.55
C GLY A 147 45.17 24.96 -0.08
N LYS A 148 46.32 25.61 0.18
CA LYS A 148 46.71 26.12 1.49
C LYS A 148 46.76 27.64 1.46
N TYR A 149 46.24 28.30 2.48
CA TYR A 149 46.29 29.76 2.53
C TYR A 149 47.67 30.26 2.93
N TYR A 150 48.16 31.26 2.20
CA TYR A 150 49.23 32.13 2.70
C TYR A 150 48.65 33.28 3.52
N CYS A 151 47.51 33.84 3.10
CA CYS A 151 46.74 34.78 3.88
C CYS A 151 45.26 34.79 3.50
N GLU A 152 44.39 34.98 4.50
CA GLU A 152 42.95 35.09 4.33
C GLU A 152 42.49 36.50 4.69
N SER A 153 41.69 37.10 3.82
CA SER A 153 41.10 38.42 4.05
C SER A 153 39.60 38.31 4.31
N LYS A 154 39.15 38.98 5.37
CA LYS A 154 37.70 39.14 5.65
C LYS A 154 36.98 40.00 4.62
N GLN A 155 37.71 40.73 3.78
CA GLN A 155 37.17 41.58 2.72
C GLN A 155 36.93 40.80 1.41
N TYR A 156 37.17 39.49 1.40
CA TYR A 156 36.99 38.66 0.21
C TYR A 156 35.56 38.71 -0.31
N HIS A 157 35.40 39.25 -1.52
CA HIS A 157 34.15 39.31 -2.25
C HIS A 157 34.45 39.28 -3.76
N PRO A 158 34.40 38.10 -4.40
CA PRO A 158 34.81 37.97 -5.79
C PRO A 158 33.75 38.55 -6.74
N SER A 159 34.20 39.20 -7.81
CA SER A 159 33.33 39.73 -8.88
C SER A 159 32.76 38.65 -9.80
N GLY A 160 33.13 37.39 -9.58
CA GLY A 160 32.83 36.27 -10.48
C GLY A 160 33.77 36.13 -11.68
N ILE A 161 34.70 37.08 -11.86
CA ILE A 161 35.67 37.06 -12.95
C ILE A 161 36.89 36.25 -12.52
N VAL A 162 37.30 35.30 -13.35
CA VAL A 162 38.54 34.55 -13.18
C VAL A 162 39.53 35.01 -14.25
N GLN A 163 40.72 35.45 -13.83
CA GLN A 163 41.83 35.82 -14.71
C GLN A 163 42.97 34.81 -14.57
N ILE A 164 43.65 34.53 -15.68
CA ILE A 164 44.69 33.50 -15.74
C ILE A 164 45.90 34.09 -16.44
N MET A 165 47.10 33.84 -15.89
CA MET A 165 48.37 34.30 -16.48
C MET A 165 48.36 35.80 -16.84
N PRO A 166 48.11 36.68 -15.84
CA PRO A 166 48.16 38.12 -16.04
C PRO A 166 49.51 38.59 -16.60
N SER A 167 49.48 39.68 -17.36
CA SER A 167 50.64 40.38 -17.89
C SER A 167 50.77 41.77 -17.26
N MET A 168 52.00 42.25 -17.07
CA MET A 168 52.27 43.62 -16.59
C MET A 168 51.73 44.70 -17.55
N SER A 169 51.44 44.35 -18.80
CA SER A 169 50.85 45.26 -19.79
C SER A 169 49.33 45.41 -19.68
N ASP A 170 48.68 44.60 -18.85
CA ASP A 170 47.23 44.59 -18.75
C ASP A 170 46.71 45.80 -17.98
N LYS A 171 45.45 46.17 -18.26
CA LYS A 171 44.78 47.25 -17.52
C LYS A 171 44.45 46.77 -16.10
N PRO A 172 44.91 47.45 -15.03
CA PRO A 172 44.68 47.03 -13.64
C PRO A 172 43.20 46.79 -13.31
N GLU A 173 42.29 47.56 -13.90
CA GLU A 173 40.85 47.49 -13.62
C GLU A 173 40.24 46.12 -13.94
N VAL A 174 40.87 45.34 -14.82
CA VAL A 174 40.45 43.98 -15.19
C VAL A 174 40.59 43.00 -14.04
N TYR A 175 41.51 43.26 -13.10
CA TYR A 175 41.79 42.41 -11.95
C TYR A 175 40.97 42.75 -10.72
N LYS A 176 40.32 43.91 -10.69
CA LYS A 176 39.57 44.39 -9.53
C LYS A 176 38.49 43.39 -9.10
N ASN A 177 38.56 42.96 -7.84
CA ASN A 177 37.74 41.92 -7.21
C ASN A 177 37.74 40.56 -7.95
N SER A 178 38.65 40.32 -8.89
CA SER A 178 38.72 39.06 -9.62
C SER A 178 39.46 37.98 -8.83
N ILE A 179 39.28 36.72 -9.22
CA ILE A 179 40.12 35.60 -8.79
C ILE A 179 41.23 35.46 -9.84
N VAL A 180 42.50 35.59 -9.45
CA VAL A 180 43.62 35.58 -10.38
C VAL A 180 44.50 34.35 -10.15
N ILE A 181 44.68 33.53 -11.19
CA ILE A 181 45.55 32.35 -11.17
C ILE A 181 46.90 32.70 -11.79
N VAL A 182 47.96 32.60 -10.98
CA VAL A 182 49.33 32.94 -11.37
C VAL A 182 50.29 31.77 -11.14
N ARG A 183 51.44 31.81 -11.83
CA ARG A 183 52.62 31.05 -11.39
C ARG A 183 53.36 31.81 -10.29
N ASN A 184 54.39 31.20 -9.74
CA ASN A 184 55.20 31.86 -8.74
C ASN A 184 56.11 32.95 -9.35
N ASN A 185 55.58 34.16 -9.43
CA ASN A 185 56.27 35.35 -9.94
C ASN A 185 55.88 36.54 -9.03
N PRO A 186 56.78 36.99 -8.15
CA PRO A 186 56.51 38.07 -7.21
C PRO A 186 56.05 39.39 -7.85
N ASP A 187 56.62 39.77 -9.00
CA ASP A 187 56.29 41.05 -9.65
C ASP A 187 54.84 41.04 -10.16
N ILE A 188 54.45 39.94 -10.80
CA ILE A 188 53.08 39.73 -11.28
C ILE A 188 52.10 39.63 -10.11
N GLN A 189 52.46 38.91 -9.04
CA GLN A 189 51.64 38.79 -7.83
C GLN A 189 51.37 40.17 -7.21
N ARG A 190 52.40 41.00 -7.02
CA ARG A 190 52.25 42.36 -6.47
C ARG A 190 51.41 43.26 -7.38
N PHE A 191 51.60 43.17 -8.70
CA PHE A 191 50.79 43.92 -9.66
C PHE A 191 49.29 43.62 -9.53
N VAL A 192 48.89 42.34 -9.43
CA VAL A 192 47.47 41.99 -9.30
C VAL A 192 46.91 42.23 -7.91
N ILE A 193 47.76 42.18 -6.86
CA ILE A 193 47.40 42.63 -5.51
C ILE A 193 47.10 44.14 -5.51
N GLU A 194 47.96 44.94 -6.14
CA GLU A 194 47.78 46.39 -6.26
C GLU A 194 46.53 46.76 -7.06
N ALA A 195 46.26 45.99 -8.12
CA ALA A 195 45.05 46.11 -8.92
C ALA A 195 43.75 45.73 -8.18
N GLY A 196 43.85 45.20 -6.95
CA GLY A 196 42.73 44.91 -6.07
C GLY A 196 42.03 43.60 -6.38
N ALA A 197 42.78 42.55 -6.73
CA ALA A 197 42.24 41.19 -6.83
C ALA A 197 41.57 40.74 -5.52
N ALA A 198 40.50 39.95 -5.61
CA ALA A 198 39.87 39.37 -4.42
C ALA A 198 40.69 38.20 -3.86
N LEU A 199 41.24 37.38 -4.77
CA LEU A 199 42.04 36.22 -4.45
C LEU A 199 43.14 36.03 -5.49
N VAL A 200 44.36 35.76 -5.04
CA VAL A 200 45.48 35.31 -5.87
C VAL A 200 45.75 33.83 -5.58
N VAL A 201 45.60 32.98 -6.59
CA VAL A 201 45.90 31.55 -6.54
C VAL A 201 47.28 31.32 -7.16
N VAL A 202 48.26 30.93 -6.33
CA VAL A 202 49.62 30.59 -6.75
C VAL A 202 49.69 29.11 -7.07
N SER A 203 49.89 28.79 -8.35
CA SER A 203 49.95 27.42 -8.87
C SER A 203 51.39 26.93 -9.00
N GLY A 204 51.64 25.71 -8.49
CA GLY A 204 52.91 25.01 -8.60
C GLY A 204 53.80 25.22 -7.37
N GLU A 205 54.82 26.08 -7.48
CA GLU A 205 55.82 26.26 -6.42
C GLU A 205 55.21 26.78 -5.11
N ASP A 206 55.50 26.09 -4.00
CA ASP A 206 55.00 26.40 -2.64
C ASP A 206 55.96 27.34 -1.89
N TRP A 207 56.19 28.54 -2.43
CA TRP A 207 56.89 29.59 -1.69
C TRP A 207 56.36 30.97 -2.09
N ILE A 208 56.36 31.92 -1.14
CA ILE A 208 56.03 33.32 -1.36
C ILE A 208 57.02 34.20 -0.59
N ASP A 209 57.51 35.28 -1.20
CA ASP A 209 58.39 36.21 -0.51
C ASP A 209 57.63 37.06 0.52
N GLU A 210 58.30 37.40 1.62
CA GLU A 210 57.69 38.14 2.73
C GLU A 210 57.14 39.50 2.33
N VAL A 211 57.75 40.15 1.33
CA VAL A 211 57.31 41.45 0.83
C VAL A 211 55.94 41.30 0.16
N THR A 212 55.78 40.35 -0.75
CA THR A 212 54.50 40.07 -1.41
C THR A 212 53.42 39.65 -0.41
N LEU A 213 53.75 38.79 0.56
CA LEU A 213 52.80 38.35 1.58
C LEU A 213 52.35 39.50 2.50
N SER A 214 53.28 40.34 2.94
CA SER A 214 52.98 41.52 3.76
C SER A 214 52.10 42.50 2.99
N TYR A 215 52.41 42.70 1.71
CA TYR A 215 51.66 43.58 0.83
C TYR A 215 50.23 43.08 0.58
N ALA A 216 50.04 41.77 0.37
CA ALA A 216 48.71 41.16 0.26
C ALA A 216 47.86 41.38 1.52
N LYS A 217 48.46 41.21 2.70
CA LYS A 217 47.79 41.45 4.00
C LYS A 217 47.39 42.92 4.17
N GLU A 218 48.27 43.85 3.83
CA GLU A 218 48.00 45.30 3.89
C GLU A 218 46.83 45.69 2.97
N LYS A 219 46.82 45.17 1.74
CA LYS A 219 45.78 45.46 0.74
C LYS A 219 44.49 44.66 0.94
N GLY A 220 44.46 43.74 1.91
CA GLY A 220 43.30 42.90 2.17
C GLY A 220 43.00 41.90 1.05
N VAL A 221 44.03 41.44 0.33
CA VAL A 221 43.91 40.44 -0.75
C VAL A 221 44.21 39.05 -0.19
N SER A 222 43.35 38.08 -0.49
CA SER A 222 43.59 36.69 -0.07
C SER A 222 44.59 36.02 -0.99
N MET A 223 45.45 35.14 -0.45
CA MET A 223 46.42 34.36 -1.21
C MET A 223 46.33 32.88 -0.85
N LEU A 224 46.23 32.03 -1.88
CA LEU A 224 46.10 30.58 -1.77
C LEU A 224 47.15 29.91 -2.66
N HIS A 225 47.87 28.94 -2.11
CA HIS A 225 48.74 28.03 -2.86
C HIS A 225 48.00 26.74 -3.24
N THR A 226 48.33 26.17 -4.39
CA THR A 226 47.93 24.81 -4.79
C THR A 226 49.00 24.14 -5.65
N ASP A 227 49.16 22.83 -5.47
CA ASP A 227 50.02 21.98 -6.30
C ASP A 227 49.44 21.74 -7.71
N TYR A 228 48.17 22.08 -7.94
CA TYR A 228 47.56 21.96 -9.26
C TYR A 228 48.20 22.90 -10.26
N SER A 229 48.35 22.46 -11.52
CA SER A 229 48.79 23.31 -12.62
C SER A 229 47.79 24.44 -12.89
N VAL A 230 48.25 25.49 -13.58
CA VAL A 230 47.39 26.63 -13.98
C VAL A 230 46.17 26.15 -14.77
N ILE A 231 46.34 25.15 -15.64
CA ILE A 231 45.27 24.55 -16.44
C ILE A 231 44.27 23.82 -15.53
N GLU A 232 44.74 23.01 -14.59
CA GLU A 232 43.86 22.32 -13.64
C GLU A 232 43.09 23.30 -12.77
N CYS A 233 43.76 24.33 -12.24
CA CYS A 233 43.13 25.41 -11.47
C CYS A 233 42.04 26.11 -12.27
N SER A 234 42.35 26.48 -13.53
CA SER A 234 41.40 27.16 -14.41
C SER A 234 40.12 26.36 -14.68
N ARG A 235 40.20 25.02 -14.66
CA ARG A 235 39.06 24.14 -14.84
C ARG A 235 38.30 23.88 -13.53
N LEU A 236 39.03 23.68 -12.44
CA LEU A 236 38.47 23.31 -11.13
C LEU A 236 37.82 24.51 -10.42
N ILE A 237 38.30 25.74 -10.66
CA ILE A 237 37.74 26.94 -10.04
C ILE A 237 36.24 27.10 -10.34
N TYR A 238 35.79 26.68 -11.52
CA TYR A 238 34.39 26.72 -11.91
C TYR A 238 33.50 25.69 -11.21
N GLN A 239 34.09 24.78 -10.44
CA GLN A 239 33.39 23.75 -9.66
C GLN A 239 33.39 24.07 -8.14
N THR A 240 33.84 25.28 -7.77
CA THR A 240 33.91 25.77 -6.38
C THR A 240 32.60 26.31 -5.80
N PRO A 241 31.66 26.89 -6.59
CA PRO A 241 30.36 27.25 -6.04
C PRO A 241 29.67 26.07 -5.35
N SER A 242 28.84 26.38 -4.36
CA SER A 242 28.09 25.36 -3.63
C SER A 242 26.84 24.95 -4.40
N VAL A 243 26.40 23.71 -4.19
CA VAL A 243 25.26 23.10 -4.90
C VAL A 243 23.96 23.86 -4.70
N LYS A 244 23.81 24.61 -3.60
CA LYS A 244 22.62 25.45 -3.36
C LYS A 244 22.36 26.51 -4.42
N SER A 245 23.41 26.94 -5.14
CA SER A 245 23.31 27.93 -6.21
C SER A 245 22.80 27.34 -7.52
N VAL A 246 22.75 26.00 -7.66
CA VAL A 246 22.44 25.31 -8.92
C VAL A 246 21.41 24.18 -8.78
N MET A 247 21.07 23.77 -7.55
CA MET A 247 20.09 22.73 -7.30
C MET A 247 18.69 23.14 -7.78
N THR A 248 17.89 22.15 -8.17
CA THR A 248 16.46 22.35 -8.40
C THR A 248 15.75 22.41 -7.05
N THR A 249 15.04 23.51 -6.78
CA THR A 249 14.28 23.71 -5.53
C THR A 249 12.83 23.25 -5.64
N ASP A 250 12.23 23.35 -6.83
CA ASP A 250 10.90 22.80 -7.14
C ASP A 250 11.03 21.31 -7.49
N VAL A 251 11.09 20.48 -6.46
CA VAL A 251 11.30 19.03 -6.60
C VAL A 251 9.97 18.30 -6.47
N MET A 252 9.64 17.49 -7.48
CA MET A 252 8.53 16.54 -7.38
C MET A 252 8.85 15.47 -6.34
N THR A 253 8.08 15.44 -5.26
CA THR A 253 8.25 14.55 -4.11
C THR A 253 7.01 13.66 -3.95
N PHE A 254 7.18 12.56 -3.20
CA PHE A 254 6.08 11.69 -2.79
C PHE A 254 6.21 11.35 -1.31
N GLN A 255 5.10 11.15 -0.61
CA GLN A 255 5.07 10.68 0.77
C GLN A 255 5.15 9.16 0.81
N GLU A 256 5.79 8.59 1.84
CA GLU A 256 5.91 7.13 2.00
C GLU A 256 4.56 6.40 2.18
N THR A 257 3.50 7.14 2.50
CA THR A 257 2.12 6.65 2.66
C THR A 257 1.32 6.68 1.36
N GLU A 258 1.82 7.28 0.28
CA GLU A 258 1.14 7.31 -1.01
C GLU A 258 1.17 5.93 -1.69
N TYR A 259 0.14 5.66 -2.50
CA TYR A 259 -0.01 4.40 -3.22
C TYR A 259 0.85 4.35 -4.47
N VAL A 260 1.46 3.19 -4.72
CA VAL A 260 2.40 2.98 -5.83
C VAL A 260 1.76 3.25 -7.20
N ASP A 261 0.50 2.88 -7.41
CA ASP A 261 -0.20 3.07 -8.68
C ASP A 261 -0.53 4.55 -8.95
N GLU A 262 -0.97 5.30 -7.92
CA GLU A 262 -1.15 6.75 -8.01
C GLU A 262 0.17 7.47 -8.34
N VAL A 263 1.25 7.08 -7.66
CA VAL A 263 2.59 7.63 -7.91
C VAL A 263 3.08 7.28 -9.31
N SER A 264 2.75 6.09 -9.82
CA SER A 264 3.07 5.65 -11.17
C SER A 264 2.45 6.55 -12.23
N ASP A 265 1.19 6.95 -12.06
CA ASP A 265 0.48 7.86 -12.98
C ASP A 265 1.10 9.25 -13.05
N HIS A 266 1.63 9.76 -11.93
CA HIS A 266 2.36 11.02 -11.89
C HIS A 266 3.72 10.91 -12.57
N ILE A 267 4.46 9.85 -12.28
CA ILE A 267 5.80 9.61 -12.83
C ILE A 267 5.77 9.31 -14.34
N ALA A 268 4.68 8.71 -14.84
CA ALA A 268 4.48 8.48 -16.27
C ALA A 268 4.49 9.79 -17.09
N LYS A 269 4.05 10.91 -16.49
CA LYS A 269 3.93 12.22 -17.13
C LYS A 269 5.21 13.06 -17.08
N THR A 270 6.25 12.61 -16.39
CA THR A 270 7.50 13.36 -16.19
C THR A 270 8.71 12.60 -16.72
N ARG A 271 9.84 13.29 -16.95
CA ARG A 271 11.08 12.66 -17.48
C ARG A 271 12.22 12.59 -16.46
N TYR A 272 11.91 12.79 -15.17
CA TYR A 272 12.91 12.74 -14.12
C TYR A 272 13.39 11.30 -13.90
N ARG A 273 14.65 11.16 -13.49
CA ARG A 273 15.31 9.87 -13.32
C ARG A 273 15.14 9.29 -11.91
N THR A 274 14.94 10.16 -10.93
CA THR A 274 14.82 9.83 -9.51
C THR A 274 13.84 10.81 -8.87
N TYR A 275 13.12 10.34 -7.86
CA TYR A 275 12.16 11.10 -7.08
C TYR A 275 12.38 10.80 -5.60
N PRO A 276 12.49 11.82 -4.74
CA PRO A 276 12.58 11.64 -3.30
C PRO A 276 11.24 11.14 -2.72
N VAL A 277 11.34 10.18 -1.80
CA VAL A 277 10.23 9.76 -0.93
C VAL A 277 10.46 10.37 0.44
N LEU A 278 9.43 11.01 0.98
CA LEU A 278 9.47 11.76 2.23
C LEU A 278 8.63 11.08 3.32
N ASP A 279 9.07 11.22 4.57
CA ASP A 279 8.23 10.96 5.74
C ASP A 279 7.32 12.16 6.06
N LYS A 280 6.47 11.97 7.08
CA LYS A 280 5.56 13.01 7.62
C LYS A 280 6.27 14.29 8.10
N ASP A 281 7.56 14.22 8.43
CA ASP A 281 8.35 15.33 8.96
C ASP A 281 9.15 16.05 7.85
N GLY A 282 8.97 15.62 6.60
CA GLY A 282 9.62 16.14 5.39
C GLY A 282 11.03 15.60 5.17
N ARG A 283 11.43 14.55 5.88
CA ARG A 283 12.76 13.94 5.76
C ARG A 283 12.80 12.96 4.60
N VAL A 284 13.94 12.89 3.92
CA VAL A 284 14.12 11.98 2.80
C VAL A 284 14.37 10.56 3.29
N VAL A 285 13.40 9.67 3.09
CA VAL A 285 13.46 8.25 3.53
C VAL A 285 13.75 7.26 2.41
N GLY A 286 13.79 7.73 1.16
CA GLY A 286 14.11 6.85 0.03
C GLY A 286 14.20 7.59 -1.30
N ALA A 287 14.76 6.92 -2.30
CA ALA A 287 14.70 7.33 -3.68
C ALA A 287 13.92 6.30 -4.50
N ILE A 288 12.99 6.77 -5.33
CA ILE A 288 12.27 5.92 -6.29
C ILE A 288 12.53 6.36 -7.72
N SER A 289 12.27 5.44 -8.63
CA SER A 289 12.35 5.64 -10.06
C SER A 289 11.28 4.78 -10.71
N ARG A 290 11.06 4.98 -12.02
CA ARG A 290 10.14 4.14 -12.81
C ARG A 290 10.37 2.64 -12.60
N TYR A 291 11.63 2.22 -12.45
CA TYR A 291 11.96 0.81 -12.24
C TYR A 291 11.23 0.21 -11.03
N HIS A 292 11.30 0.89 -9.88
CA HIS A 292 10.68 0.45 -8.63
C HIS A 292 9.16 0.30 -8.76
N LEU A 293 8.51 1.24 -9.45
CA LEU A 293 7.05 1.24 -9.60
C LEU A 293 6.53 0.16 -10.55
N PHE A 294 7.34 -0.30 -11.49
CA PHE A 294 6.96 -1.38 -12.41
C PHE A 294 7.41 -2.77 -11.94
N HIS A 295 8.33 -2.86 -10.98
CA HIS A 295 8.97 -4.12 -10.56
C HIS A 295 8.88 -4.38 -9.05
N TYR A 296 7.96 -3.71 -8.34
CA TYR A 296 7.75 -4.00 -6.91
C TYR A 296 7.02 -5.32 -6.71
N GLU A 297 7.28 -5.97 -5.57
CA GLU A 297 6.51 -7.15 -5.15
C GLU A 297 5.10 -6.73 -4.70
N LYS A 298 4.10 -7.10 -5.52
CA LYS A 298 2.67 -6.96 -5.20
C LYS A 298 2.27 -7.82 -3.99
N LYS A 299 1.18 -7.45 -3.33
CA LYS A 299 0.55 -8.30 -2.29
C LYS A 299 -0.04 -9.54 -2.96
N LYS A 300 0.30 -10.73 -2.43
CA LYS A 300 -0.16 -12.02 -2.95
C LYS A 300 -1.32 -12.53 -2.11
N PHE A 301 -2.44 -12.85 -2.74
CA PHE A 301 -3.68 -13.23 -2.09
C PHE A 301 -4.02 -14.70 -2.33
N ILE A 302 -4.40 -15.37 -1.26
CA ILE A 302 -5.06 -16.67 -1.29
C ILE A 302 -6.50 -16.42 -0.88
N LEU A 303 -7.43 -16.74 -1.76
CA LEU A 303 -8.86 -16.51 -1.53
C LEU A 303 -9.48 -17.78 -0.99
N VAL A 304 -10.16 -17.66 0.14
CA VAL A 304 -10.95 -18.75 0.71
C VAL A 304 -12.42 -18.37 0.69
N ASP A 305 -13.29 -19.34 0.45
CA ASP A 305 -14.75 -19.17 0.54
C ASP A 305 -15.39 -18.19 -0.45
N HIS A 306 -14.62 -17.71 -1.43
CA HIS A 306 -15.14 -16.90 -2.53
C HIS A 306 -14.16 -16.88 -3.72
N ASN A 307 -14.71 -16.57 -4.89
CA ASN A 307 -13.95 -16.35 -6.12
C ASN A 307 -14.53 -15.21 -7.00
N GLU A 308 -15.44 -14.40 -6.47
CA GLU A 308 -16.00 -13.24 -7.17
C GLU A 308 -15.28 -11.96 -6.72
N ALA A 309 -14.71 -11.19 -7.66
CA ALA A 309 -13.91 -10.00 -7.35
C ALA A 309 -14.66 -8.95 -6.52
N MET A 310 -15.97 -8.78 -6.75
CA MET A 310 -16.82 -7.84 -6.00
C MET A 310 -16.97 -8.21 -4.51
N GLN A 311 -16.70 -9.47 -4.14
CA GLN A 311 -16.75 -9.95 -2.77
C GLN A 311 -15.38 -9.97 -2.10
N SER A 312 -14.31 -9.67 -2.84
CA SER A 312 -12.93 -9.79 -2.36
C SER A 312 -12.41 -8.49 -1.74
N VAL A 313 -11.12 -8.47 -1.40
CA VAL A 313 -10.43 -7.25 -0.95
C VAL A 313 -10.55 -6.17 -2.01
N ARG A 314 -10.68 -4.90 -1.58
CA ARG A 314 -10.75 -3.77 -2.53
C ARG A 314 -9.48 -3.68 -3.34
N ASP A 315 -9.62 -3.19 -4.57
CA ASP A 315 -8.52 -2.93 -5.48
C ASP A 315 -7.70 -4.20 -5.82
N LEU A 316 -8.35 -5.38 -5.83
CA LEU A 316 -7.74 -6.69 -6.02
C LEU A 316 -6.85 -6.75 -7.29
N GLU A 317 -7.17 -5.97 -8.31
CA GLU A 317 -6.41 -5.84 -9.56
C GLU A 317 -4.96 -5.32 -9.35
N PHE A 318 -4.70 -4.62 -8.24
CA PHE A 318 -3.35 -4.18 -7.86
C PHE A 318 -2.57 -5.24 -7.06
N GLY A 319 -3.25 -6.29 -6.61
CA GLY A 319 -2.66 -7.49 -6.01
C GLY A 319 -2.39 -8.59 -7.03
N GLU A 320 -2.01 -9.76 -6.51
CA GLU A 320 -1.86 -10.99 -7.29
C GLU A 320 -2.61 -12.11 -6.57
N VAL A 321 -3.67 -12.65 -7.17
CA VAL A 321 -4.30 -13.88 -6.66
C VAL A 321 -3.40 -15.04 -7.05
N VAL A 322 -2.99 -15.85 -6.08
CA VAL A 322 -2.11 -17.00 -6.30
C VAL A 322 -2.80 -18.34 -6.08
N GLU A 323 -3.86 -18.38 -5.27
CA GLU A 323 -4.64 -19.59 -5.00
C GLU A 323 -6.08 -19.28 -4.61
N ILE A 324 -6.99 -20.23 -4.86
CA ILE A 324 -8.41 -20.18 -4.49
C ILE A 324 -8.82 -21.52 -3.85
N VAL A 325 -9.48 -21.47 -2.69
CA VAL A 325 -10.10 -22.62 -2.01
C VAL A 325 -11.56 -22.29 -1.74
N ASP A 326 -12.49 -22.92 -2.46
CA ASP A 326 -13.88 -22.48 -2.45
C ASP A 326 -14.88 -23.64 -2.68
N HIS A 327 -16.12 -23.45 -2.27
CA HIS A 327 -17.23 -24.36 -2.52
C HIS A 327 -18.39 -23.71 -3.32
N HIS A 328 -18.26 -22.43 -3.66
CA HIS A 328 -19.21 -21.70 -4.47
C HIS A 328 -19.08 -21.97 -5.97
N ARG A 329 -20.03 -21.42 -6.75
CA ARG A 329 -19.91 -21.39 -8.22
C ARG A 329 -18.70 -20.54 -8.62
N MET A 330 -18.01 -20.93 -9.69
CA MET A 330 -16.99 -20.07 -10.30
C MET A 330 -17.65 -18.91 -11.03
N GLY A 331 -17.20 -17.68 -10.78
CA GLY A 331 -17.99 -16.49 -11.12
C GLY A 331 -17.29 -15.19 -11.47
N GLY A 332 -15.97 -14.98 -11.28
CA GLY A 332 -15.45 -13.67 -11.70
C GLY A 332 -14.01 -13.26 -11.44
N ILE A 333 -13.07 -14.14 -11.14
CA ILE A 333 -11.65 -13.77 -11.05
C ILE A 333 -10.89 -14.25 -12.28
N GLU A 334 -10.25 -13.31 -12.95
CA GLU A 334 -9.32 -13.56 -14.05
C GLU A 334 -7.89 -13.37 -13.54
N THR A 335 -7.00 -14.30 -13.85
CA THR A 335 -5.59 -14.25 -13.45
C THR A 335 -4.68 -14.22 -14.68
N VAL A 336 -3.58 -13.47 -14.57
CA VAL A 336 -2.59 -13.35 -15.66
C VAL A 336 -1.66 -14.57 -15.70
N THR A 337 -1.45 -15.21 -14.55
CA THR A 337 -0.62 -16.40 -14.37
C THR A 337 -1.46 -17.59 -13.89
N PRO A 338 -1.02 -18.84 -14.12
CA PRO A 338 -1.67 -20.03 -13.55
C PRO A 338 -1.65 -19.99 -12.01
N ILE A 339 -2.77 -20.36 -11.39
CA ILE A 339 -2.97 -20.40 -9.93
C ILE A 339 -3.45 -21.77 -9.47
N ASN A 340 -3.26 -22.09 -8.18
CA ASN A 340 -3.86 -23.30 -7.61
C ASN A 340 -5.33 -23.07 -7.30
N ILE A 341 -6.21 -23.96 -7.74
CA ILE A 341 -7.64 -23.87 -7.46
C ILE A 341 -8.12 -25.18 -6.87
N VAL A 342 -8.67 -25.13 -5.67
CA VAL A 342 -9.36 -26.24 -5.01
C VAL A 342 -10.81 -25.87 -4.85
N ALA A 343 -11.65 -26.36 -5.78
CA ALA A 343 -13.09 -26.17 -5.72
C ALA A 343 -13.80 -27.52 -5.52
N ARG A 344 -14.73 -27.60 -4.55
CA ARG A 344 -15.52 -28.81 -4.31
C ARG A 344 -16.98 -28.46 -4.05
N THR A 345 -17.89 -29.26 -4.61
CA THR A 345 -19.34 -29.13 -4.33
C THR A 345 -19.67 -29.75 -2.98
N VAL A 346 -19.33 -29.07 -1.89
CA VAL A 346 -19.52 -29.51 -0.49
C VAL A 346 -20.18 -28.40 0.34
N GLY A 347 -20.53 -28.72 1.58
CA GLY A 347 -21.28 -27.84 2.47
C GLY A 347 -20.51 -26.61 2.94
N SER A 348 -19.18 -26.71 3.09
CA SER A 348 -18.34 -25.60 3.59
C SER A 348 -16.90 -25.66 3.07
N THR A 349 -16.25 -24.50 3.00
CA THR A 349 -14.82 -24.34 2.77
C THR A 349 -14.00 -24.93 3.93
N ALA A 350 -14.47 -24.82 5.18
CA ALA A 350 -13.86 -25.48 6.34
C ALA A 350 -13.73 -27.00 6.16
N ALA A 351 -14.72 -27.67 5.56
CA ALA A 351 -14.63 -29.09 5.23
C ALA A 351 -13.53 -29.35 4.19
N ILE A 352 -13.40 -28.51 3.16
CA ILE A 352 -12.33 -28.61 2.15
C ILE A 352 -10.96 -28.53 2.83
N ILE A 353 -10.74 -27.50 3.68
CA ILE A 353 -9.46 -27.29 4.38
C ILE A 353 -9.15 -28.46 5.31
N THR A 354 -10.15 -28.99 6.02
CA THR A 354 -9.99 -30.19 6.86
C THR A 354 -9.51 -31.38 6.03
N GLY A 355 -10.07 -31.55 4.83
CA GLY A 355 -9.61 -32.54 3.87
C GLY A 355 -8.16 -32.31 3.44
N LEU A 356 -7.75 -31.05 3.23
CA LEU A 356 -6.38 -30.70 2.87
C LEU A 356 -5.37 -30.99 3.98
N TYR A 357 -5.74 -30.80 5.25
CA TYR A 357 -4.92 -31.26 6.38
C TYR A 357 -4.69 -32.78 6.34
N LYS A 358 -5.77 -33.54 6.11
CA LYS A 358 -5.69 -35.01 6.01
C LYS A 358 -4.81 -35.46 4.85
N SER A 359 -4.99 -34.89 3.65
CA SER A 359 -4.24 -35.27 2.46
C SER A 359 -2.78 -34.86 2.51
N SER A 360 -2.46 -33.79 3.25
CA SER A 360 -1.09 -33.29 3.41
C SER A 360 -0.34 -33.95 4.57
N HIS A 361 -0.99 -34.85 5.32
CA HIS A 361 -0.46 -35.48 6.53
C HIS A 361 0.03 -34.48 7.59
N VAL A 362 -0.55 -33.27 7.60
CA VAL A 362 -0.25 -32.24 8.60
C VAL A 362 -1.12 -32.48 9.82
N LYS A 363 -0.51 -32.50 11.01
CA LYS A 363 -1.24 -32.68 12.26
C LYS A 363 -2.10 -31.45 12.55
N LEU A 364 -3.41 -31.64 12.66
CA LEU A 364 -4.35 -30.59 13.01
C LEU A 364 -4.35 -30.33 14.53
N PRO A 365 -4.05 -29.09 15.00
CA PRO A 365 -4.16 -28.74 16.41
C PRO A 365 -5.60 -28.84 16.93
N LYS A 366 -5.77 -29.20 18.22
CA LYS A 366 -7.11 -29.41 18.81
C LYS A 366 -8.00 -28.17 18.77
N ASN A 367 -7.44 -27.01 19.13
CA ASN A 367 -8.16 -25.74 19.10
C ASN A 367 -8.53 -25.34 17.65
N LEU A 368 -7.64 -25.56 16.69
CA LEU A 368 -7.91 -25.28 15.28
C LEU A 368 -8.99 -26.20 14.71
N ALA A 369 -8.99 -27.48 15.10
CA ALA A 369 -10.07 -28.42 14.78
C ALA A 369 -11.41 -27.95 15.35
N GLY A 370 -11.40 -27.34 16.54
CA GLY A 370 -12.60 -26.78 17.17
C GLY A 370 -13.23 -25.64 16.38
N ILE A 371 -12.43 -24.67 15.91
CA ILE A 371 -12.97 -23.59 15.07
C ILE A 371 -13.41 -24.10 13.70
N LEU A 372 -12.65 -25.03 13.07
CA LEU A 372 -13.06 -25.67 11.82
C LEU A 372 -14.38 -26.43 11.96
N LEU A 373 -14.59 -27.10 13.11
CA LEU A 373 -15.87 -27.76 13.42
C LEU A 373 -17.00 -26.73 13.45
N GLY A 374 -16.82 -25.63 14.20
CA GLY A 374 -17.81 -24.56 14.30
C GLY A 374 -18.17 -23.93 12.95
N ALA A 375 -17.18 -23.66 12.11
CA ALA A 375 -17.42 -23.17 10.75
C ALA A 375 -18.18 -24.18 9.88
N ALA A 376 -17.76 -25.44 9.87
CA ALA A 376 -18.41 -26.46 9.04
C ALA A 376 -19.87 -26.71 9.45
N ILE A 377 -20.18 -26.72 10.75
CA ILE A 377 -21.56 -26.91 11.23
C ILE A 377 -22.39 -25.63 11.07
N ASN A 378 -21.80 -24.44 11.12
CA ASN A 378 -22.52 -23.19 10.86
C ASN A 378 -23.10 -23.16 9.44
N ASP A 379 -22.26 -23.43 8.44
CA ASP A 379 -22.66 -23.36 7.03
C ASP A 379 -23.57 -24.50 6.58
N THR A 380 -23.48 -25.62 7.30
CA THR A 380 -24.32 -26.79 7.03
C THR A 380 -25.56 -26.85 7.91
N MET A 381 -25.84 -25.86 8.76
CA MET A 381 -26.93 -25.88 9.74
C MET A 381 -26.89 -27.17 10.58
N CYS A 382 -25.73 -27.48 11.15
CA CYS A 382 -25.42 -28.73 11.82
C CYS A 382 -25.78 -29.96 10.97
N LEU A 383 -25.30 -29.96 9.71
CA LEU A 383 -25.49 -31.03 8.71
C LEU A 383 -26.94 -31.23 8.23
N GLN A 384 -27.83 -30.27 8.45
CA GLN A 384 -29.23 -30.33 7.97
C GLN A 384 -29.47 -29.56 6.67
N SER A 385 -28.51 -28.74 6.24
CA SER A 385 -28.61 -27.98 4.99
C SER A 385 -28.70 -28.90 3.76
N PRO A 386 -29.48 -28.55 2.73
CA PRO A 386 -29.51 -29.29 1.47
C PRO A 386 -28.21 -29.17 0.64
N THR A 387 -27.20 -28.44 1.12
CA THR A 387 -25.84 -28.41 0.55
C THR A 387 -24.91 -29.43 1.17
N THR A 388 -25.29 -30.02 2.31
CA THR A 388 -24.48 -31.01 3.03
C THR A 388 -24.28 -32.29 2.22
N THR A 389 -23.07 -32.81 2.23
CA THR A 389 -22.65 -34.02 1.52
C THR A 389 -22.06 -35.05 2.47
N ALA A 390 -21.87 -36.28 1.99
CA ALA A 390 -21.18 -37.33 2.75
C ALA A 390 -19.75 -36.92 3.18
N PHE A 391 -19.10 -36.06 2.39
CA PHE A 391 -17.79 -35.53 2.73
C PHE A 391 -17.85 -34.61 3.96
N ASP A 392 -18.89 -33.76 4.08
CA ASP A 392 -19.08 -32.90 5.24
C ASP A 392 -19.32 -33.73 6.52
N HIS A 393 -20.12 -34.79 6.44
CA HIS A 393 -20.31 -35.73 7.55
C HIS A 393 -18.99 -36.37 8.02
N GLU A 394 -18.14 -36.79 7.07
CA GLU A 394 -16.84 -37.38 7.39
C GLU A 394 -15.91 -36.34 8.06
N MET A 395 -15.85 -35.12 7.52
CA MET A 395 -14.99 -34.07 8.07
C MET A 395 -15.47 -33.61 9.45
N VAL A 396 -16.77 -33.42 9.66
CA VAL A 396 -17.33 -33.07 10.97
C VAL A 396 -17.00 -34.13 12.00
N LYS A 397 -17.21 -35.42 11.69
CA LYS A 397 -16.88 -36.51 12.62
C LYS A 397 -15.39 -36.52 12.99
N TYR A 398 -14.52 -36.33 12.01
CA TYR A 398 -13.07 -36.22 12.24
C TYR A 398 -12.73 -35.02 13.14
N LEU A 399 -13.36 -33.86 12.91
CA LEU A 399 -13.14 -32.66 13.71
C LEU A 399 -13.65 -32.83 15.15
N GLU A 400 -14.77 -33.51 15.37
CA GLU A 400 -15.26 -33.87 16.72
C GLU A 400 -14.23 -34.75 17.45
N GLU A 401 -13.69 -35.78 16.79
CA GLU A 401 -12.67 -36.67 17.35
C GLU A 401 -11.38 -35.91 17.73
N VAL A 402 -10.92 -35.00 16.87
CA VAL A 402 -9.66 -34.24 17.10
C VAL A 402 -9.85 -33.15 18.16
N SER A 403 -10.94 -32.39 18.08
CA SER A 403 -11.22 -31.28 19.01
C SER A 403 -11.68 -31.77 20.38
N GLY A 404 -12.29 -32.97 20.46
CA GLY A 404 -12.97 -33.45 21.66
C GLY A 404 -14.28 -32.71 21.96
N THR A 405 -14.83 -31.98 20.98
CA THR A 405 -16.07 -31.20 21.10
C THR A 405 -17.16 -31.85 20.26
N LYS A 406 -18.38 -31.94 20.79
CA LYS A 406 -19.53 -32.42 20.02
C LYS A 406 -20.10 -31.30 19.16
N ALA A 407 -20.40 -31.60 17.91
CA ALA A 407 -20.97 -30.68 16.93
C ALA A 407 -22.26 -30.04 17.43
N ILE A 408 -23.20 -30.83 17.94
CA ILE A 408 -24.50 -30.33 18.39
C ILE A 408 -24.41 -29.37 19.57
N ASP A 409 -23.54 -29.68 20.54
CA ASP A 409 -23.34 -28.84 21.72
C ASP A 409 -22.70 -27.51 21.32
N LEU A 410 -21.66 -27.55 20.46
CA LEU A 410 -21.01 -26.36 19.95
C LEU A 410 -21.95 -25.49 19.11
N TYR A 411 -22.78 -26.11 18.26
CA TYR A 411 -23.74 -25.39 17.44
C TYR A 411 -24.77 -24.65 18.30
N GLN A 412 -25.28 -25.29 19.36
CA GLN A 412 -26.22 -24.67 20.29
C GLN A 412 -25.58 -23.46 20.99
N GLU A 413 -24.35 -23.60 21.48
CA GLU A 413 -23.62 -22.49 22.11
C GLU A 413 -23.40 -21.31 21.15
N MET A 414 -23.04 -21.58 19.88
CA MET A 414 -22.86 -20.56 18.86
C MET A 414 -24.18 -19.80 18.58
N LEU A 415 -25.30 -20.52 18.56
CA LEU A 415 -26.62 -19.90 18.38
C LEU A 415 -27.05 -19.07 19.59
N ASP A 416 -26.72 -19.51 20.80
CA ASP A 416 -27.02 -18.74 22.01
C ASP A 416 -26.14 -17.50 22.14
N ALA A 417 -24.94 -17.51 21.54
CA ALA A 417 -24.08 -16.34 21.41
C ALA A 417 -24.44 -15.43 20.22
N SER A 418 -25.28 -15.88 19.29
CA SER A 418 -25.70 -15.08 18.14
C SER A 418 -26.66 -13.95 18.56
N ASP A 419 -26.56 -12.79 17.92
CA ASP A 419 -27.43 -11.66 18.24
C ASP A 419 -28.89 -11.99 17.88
N SER A 420 -29.78 -11.93 18.88
CA SER A 420 -31.22 -12.05 18.64
C SER A 420 -31.67 -11.03 17.59
N VAL A 421 -32.55 -11.48 16.69
CA VAL A 421 -33.14 -10.60 15.67
C VAL A 421 -33.91 -9.42 16.28
N THR A 422 -34.34 -9.53 17.54
CA THR A 422 -35.02 -8.46 18.28
C THR A 422 -34.13 -7.24 18.56
N ASN A 423 -32.80 -7.40 18.51
CA ASN A 423 -31.84 -6.32 18.71
C ASN A 423 -31.36 -5.69 17.39
N LYS A 424 -31.82 -6.20 16.25
CA LYS A 424 -31.44 -5.70 14.92
C LYS A 424 -32.50 -4.74 14.40
N THR A 425 -32.08 -3.78 13.59
CA THR A 425 -33.00 -2.89 12.90
C THR A 425 -33.70 -3.62 11.75
N ASP A 426 -34.90 -3.17 11.36
CA ASP A 426 -35.62 -3.75 10.23
C ASP A 426 -34.82 -3.67 8.91
N VAL A 427 -34.02 -2.60 8.76
CA VAL A 427 -33.09 -2.42 7.63
C VAL A 427 -32.05 -3.54 7.62
N GLU A 428 -31.41 -3.82 8.77
CA GLU A 428 -30.43 -4.90 8.87
C GLU A 428 -31.07 -6.27 8.61
N LEU A 429 -32.25 -6.52 9.18
CA LEU A 429 -32.97 -7.78 8.99
C LEU A 429 -33.31 -8.04 7.53
N LEU A 430 -33.80 -7.03 6.80
CA LEU A 430 -34.19 -7.19 5.41
C LEU A 430 -32.97 -7.29 4.48
N TYR A 431 -32.01 -6.36 4.61
CA TYR A 431 -30.95 -6.16 3.61
C TYR A 431 -29.73 -7.07 3.77
N ASN A 432 -29.55 -7.76 4.91
CA ASN A 432 -28.40 -8.64 5.15
C ASN A 432 -28.30 -9.83 4.16
N ASP A 433 -29.41 -10.46 3.79
CA ASP A 433 -29.45 -11.48 2.73
C ASP A 433 -30.58 -11.19 1.73
N PHE A 434 -30.64 -9.97 1.24
CA PHE A 434 -31.61 -9.52 0.24
C PHE A 434 -31.13 -9.82 -1.18
N LYS A 435 -31.99 -10.45 -2.00
CA LYS A 435 -31.71 -10.66 -3.43
C LYS A 435 -32.89 -10.22 -4.28
N GLU A 436 -32.59 -9.44 -5.29
CA GLU A 436 -33.56 -8.92 -6.25
C GLU A 436 -33.60 -9.77 -7.51
N PHE A 437 -34.80 -9.96 -8.06
CA PHE A 437 -35.03 -10.67 -9.29
C PHE A 437 -36.06 -9.95 -10.15
N ARG A 438 -35.95 -10.11 -11.47
CA ARG A 438 -36.95 -9.64 -12.43
C ARG A 438 -37.45 -10.83 -13.25
N ILE A 439 -38.72 -11.20 -13.08
CA ILE A 439 -39.33 -12.37 -13.70
C ILE A 439 -40.59 -11.93 -14.44
N SER A 440 -40.65 -12.16 -15.75
CA SER A 440 -41.82 -11.82 -16.59
C SER A 440 -42.32 -10.38 -16.40
N GLY A 441 -41.39 -9.43 -16.22
CA GLY A 441 -41.70 -8.01 -15.96
C GLY A 441 -42.00 -7.64 -14.51
N THR A 442 -42.19 -8.63 -13.62
CA THR A 442 -42.43 -8.46 -12.18
C THR A 442 -41.10 -8.31 -11.44
N ARG A 443 -40.96 -7.27 -10.61
CA ARG A 443 -39.80 -7.08 -9.71
C ARG A 443 -40.10 -7.72 -8.37
N ILE A 444 -39.30 -8.71 -8.00
CA ILE A 444 -39.42 -9.39 -6.71
C ILE A 444 -38.12 -9.28 -5.93
N ALA A 445 -38.23 -9.32 -4.60
CA ALA A 445 -37.08 -9.47 -3.72
C ALA A 445 -37.32 -10.59 -2.71
N ILE A 446 -36.29 -11.38 -2.44
CA ILE A 446 -36.35 -12.47 -1.47
C ILE A 446 -35.19 -12.35 -0.47
N ALA A 447 -35.54 -12.13 0.79
CA ALA A 447 -34.65 -12.11 1.94
C ALA A 447 -34.71 -13.41 2.75
N GLN A 448 -33.66 -13.69 3.50
CA GLN A 448 -33.61 -14.83 4.42
C GLN A 448 -32.95 -14.42 5.74
N VAL A 449 -33.60 -14.75 6.86
CA VAL A 449 -33.20 -14.39 8.22
C VAL A 449 -33.22 -15.64 9.07
N GLN A 450 -32.12 -15.97 9.75
CA GLN A 450 -32.14 -17.02 10.77
C GLN A 450 -32.78 -16.48 12.05
N CYS A 451 -33.82 -17.15 12.54
CA CYS A 451 -34.66 -16.63 13.62
C CYS A 451 -35.34 -17.75 14.40
N LYS A 452 -35.24 -17.70 15.74
CA LYS A 452 -36.00 -18.58 16.62
C LYS A 452 -37.51 -18.26 16.51
N LYS A 453 -38.37 -19.24 16.78
CA LYS A 453 -39.84 -19.08 16.69
C LYS A 453 -40.33 -17.86 17.47
N ASP A 454 -39.96 -17.75 18.73
CA ASP A 454 -40.48 -16.70 19.62
C ASP A 454 -40.07 -15.30 19.15
N ASP A 455 -38.82 -15.15 18.70
CA ASP A 455 -38.31 -13.90 18.16
C ASP A 455 -39.06 -13.47 16.88
N TYR A 456 -39.39 -14.42 15.99
CA TYR A 456 -40.17 -14.13 14.78
C TYR A 456 -41.53 -13.54 15.14
N PHE A 457 -42.24 -14.16 16.09
CA PHE A 457 -43.55 -13.67 16.53
C PHE A 457 -43.45 -12.33 17.27
N ALA A 458 -42.32 -12.01 17.89
CA ALA A 458 -42.09 -10.72 18.51
C ALA A 458 -41.90 -9.58 17.49
N ILE A 459 -41.31 -9.87 16.32
CA ILE A 459 -40.98 -8.84 15.32
C ILE A 459 -41.90 -8.77 14.11
N LYS A 460 -42.63 -9.86 13.80
CA LYS A 460 -43.34 -10.02 12.52
C LYS A 460 -44.22 -8.84 12.12
N ASP A 461 -44.92 -8.21 13.06
CA ASP A 461 -45.96 -7.23 12.73
C ASP A 461 -45.34 -5.88 12.34
N HIS A 462 -44.32 -5.42 13.07
CA HIS A 462 -43.61 -4.18 12.71
C HIS A 462 -42.71 -4.39 11.48
N PHE A 463 -42.05 -5.55 11.38
CA PHE A 463 -41.22 -5.88 10.23
C PHE A 463 -42.05 -6.04 8.94
N HIS A 464 -43.28 -6.58 9.03
CA HIS A 464 -44.21 -6.64 7.90
C HIS A 464 -44.59 -5.24 7.40
N ALA A 465 -44.88 -4.31 8.30
CA ALA A 465 -45.16 -2.92 7.94
C ALA A 465 -43.96 -2.26 7.21
N PHE A 466 -42.74 -2.49 7.69
CA PHE A 466 -41.52 -2.04 7.02
C PHE A 466 -41.32 -2.67 5.64
N MET A 467 -41.65 -3.95 5.48
CA MET A 467 -41.60 -4.63 4.18
C MET A 467 -42.61 -4.05 3.18
N GLU A 468 -43.81 -3.69 3.63
CA GLU A 468 -44.82 -3.02 2.78
C GLU A 468 -44.33 -1.63 2.33
N GLU A 469 -43.79 -0.83 3.25
CA GLU A 469 -43.19 0.48 2.92
C GLU A 469 -42.03 0.32 1.92
N THR A 470 -41.19 -0.70 2.11
CA THR A 470 -40.08 -1.01 1.19
C THR A 470 -40.61 -1.43 -0.18
N ALA A 471 -41.64 -2.27 -0.24
CA ALA A 471 -42.25 -2.71 -1.50
C ALA A 471 -42.80 -1.51 -2.29
N GLU A 472 -43.47 -0.57 -1.63
CA GLU A 472 -44.02 0.63 -2.25
C GLU A 472 -42.92 1.60 -2.71
N SER A 473 -42.02 1.98 -1.81
CA SER A 473 -40.98 2.99 -2.04
C SER A 473 -39.94 2.57 -3.07
N GLN A 474 -39.56 1.28 -3.08
CA GLN A 474 -38.57 0.73 -4.01
C GLN A 474 -39.22 0.09 -5.25
N HIS A 475 -40.55 0.15 -5.37
CA HIS A 475 -41.32 -0.41 -6.49
C HIS A 475 -41.06 -1.91 -6.73
N TYR A 476 -41.13 -2.71 -5.67
CA TYR A 476 -41.21 -4.17 -5.75
C TYR A 476 -42.67 -4.61 -5.81
N ASP A 477 -42.96 -5.56 -6.68
CA ASP A 477 -44.27 -6.20 -6.75
C ASP A 477 -44.44 -7.25 -5.63
N LEU A 478 -43.35 -7.87 -5.18
CA LEU A 478 -43.31 -8.82 -4.06
C LEU A 478 -42.00 -8.65 -3.28
N VAL A 479 -42.10 -8.50 -1.96
CA VAL A 479 -40.98 -8.69 -1.03
C VAL A 479 -41.31 -9.88 -0.15
N LEU A 480 -40.50 -10.93 -0.21
CA LEU A 480 -40.65 -12.16 0.58
C LEU A 480 -39.47 -12.32 1.53
N THR A 481 -39.73 -12.47 2.82
CA THR A 481 -38.70 -12.80 3.81
C THR A 481 -38.96 -14.19 4.39
N LEU A 482 -37.93 -15.03 4.38
CA LEU A 482 -37.94 -16.35 5.00
C LEU A 482 -37.28 -16.26 6.38
N PHE A 483 -38.04 -16.49 7.44
CA PHE A 483 -37.51 -16.61 8.79
C PHE A 483 -37.23 -18.08 9.09
N THR A 484 -36.00 -18.50 8.81
CA THR A 484 -35.56 -19.89 8.90
C THR A 484 -35.17 -20.23 10.33
N ASP A 485 -35.73 -21.33 10.83
CA ASP A 485 -35.36 -21.89 12.12
C ASP A 485 -33.88 -22.30 12.11
N PRO A 486 -33.06 -21.84 13.08
CA PRO A 486 -31.63 -22.15 13.11
C PRO A 486 -31.31 -23.64 13.18
N MET A 487 -32.23 -24.46 13.69
CA MET A 487 -32.09 -25.92 13.71
C MET A 487 -32.47 -26.60 12.39
N GLY A 488 -32.86 -25.86 11.35
CA GLY A 488 -33.18 -26.41 10.04
C GLY A 488 -34.57 -27.06 9.93
N SER A 489 -35.46 -26.83 10.91
CA SER A 489 -36.79 -27.46 10.89
C SER A 489 -37.74 -26.92 9.80
N GLY A 490 -37.49 -25.70 9.31
CA GLY A 490 -38.28 -25.03 8.28
C GLY A 490 -38.16 -23.51 8.33
N SER A 491 -39.04 -22.81 7.61
CA SER A 491 -39.08 -21.33 7.60
C SER A 491 -40.50 -20.79 7.72
N TYR A 492 -40.66 -19.67 8.44
CA TYR A 492 -41.86 -18.84 8.36
C TYR A 492 -41.77 -17.92 7.14
N PHE A 493 -42.87 -17.79 6.42
CA PHE A 493 -42.98 -16.95 5.24
C PHE A 493 -43.69 -15.65 5.59
N LEU A 494 -43.04 -14.52 5.31
CA LEU A 494 -43.64 -13.21 5.45
C LEU A 494 -43.56 -12.48 4.10
N ALA A 495 -44.72 -12.10 3.55
CA ALA A 495 -44.84 -11.55 2.21
C ALA A 495 -45.51 -10.18 2.23
N ALA A 496 -44.98 -9.24 1.46
CA ALA A 496 -45.47 -7.88 1.30
C ALA A 496 -45.50 -7.46 -0.17
N GLY A 497 -46.26 -6.41 -0.49
CA GLY A 497 -46.41 -5.87 -1.84
C GLY A 497 -47.62 -6.37 -2.60
N LYS A 498 -47.86 -5.77 -3.78
CA LYS A 498 -49.09 -5.93 -4.58
C LYS A 498 -49.36 -7.37 -5.04
N LYS A 499 -48.31 -8.20 -5.15
CA LYS A 499 -48.40 -9.61 -5.54
C LYS A 499 -48.05 -10.58 -4.40
N SER A 500 -48.28 -10.19 -3.14
CA SER A 500 -48.06 -11.04 -1.97
C SER A 500 -48.89 -12.33 -1.98
N ASN A 501 -50.05 -12.34 -2.66
CA ASN A 501 -50.92 -13.51 -2.85
C ASN A 501 -50.23 -14.69 -3.56
N ILE A 502 -49.19 -14.43 -4.37
CA ILE A 502 -48.42 -15.47 -5.07
C ILE A 502 -47.85 -16.49 -4.08
N VAL A 503 -47.49 -16.08 -2.87
CA VAL A 503 -46.96 -17.00 -1.86
C VAL A 503 -48.02 -18.04 -1.46
N GLY A 504 -49.29 -17.65 -1.38
CA GLY A 504 -50.41 -18.56 -1.14
C GLY A 504 -50.66 -19.50 -2.32
N GLU A 505 -50.55 -19.02 -3.56
CA GLU A 505 -50.70 -19.83 -4.78
C GLU A 505 -49.55 -20.86 -4.93
N ALA A 506 -48.33 -20.42 -4.65
CA ALA A 506 -47.11 -21.21 -4.84
C ALA A 506 -46.85 -22.21 -3.70
N PHE A 507 -47.19 -21.86 -2.46
CA PHE A 507 -46.82 -22.64 -1.27
C PHE A 507 -48.00 -23.00 -0.37
N GLY A 508 -49.25 -22.70 -0.75
CA GLY A 508 -50.43 -22.90 0.11
C GLY A 508 -50.55 -24.30 0.70
N ASP A 509 -50.24 -25.34 -0.08
CA ASP A 509 -50.28 -26.74 0.38
C ASP A 509 -49.06 -27.16 1.23
N LEU A 510 -47.99 -26.35 1.20
CA LEU A 510 -46.73 -26.59 1.91
C LEU A 510 -46.64 -25.82 3.23
N LEU A 511 -47.45 -24.78 3.41
CA LEU A 511 -47.46 -23.92 4.60
C LEU A 511 -48.57 -24.33 5.57
N ASN A 512 -48.27 -24.28 6.87
CA ASN A 512 -49.30 -24.42 7.90
C ASN A 512 -50.06 -23.09 8.12
N LYS A 513 -51.01 -23.09 9.06
CA LYS A 513 -51.81 -21.89 9.42
C LYS A 513 -51.00 -20.69 9.92
N GLU A 514 -49.78 -20.92 10.39
CA GLU A 514 -48.84 -19.87 10.84
C GLU A 514 -47.91 -19.40 9.70
N HIS A 515 -48.17 -19.82 8.46
CA HIS A 515 -47.29 -19.61 7.30
C HIS A 515 -45.90 -20.26 7.45
N PHE A 516 -45.81 -21.37 8.21
CA PHE A 516 -44.58 -22.13 8.38
C PHE A 516 -44.49 -23.30 7.39
N GLY A 517 -43.41 -23.34 6.62
CA GLY A 517 -43.09 -24.41 5.68
C GLY A 517 -42.06 -25.37 6.27
N LYS A 518 -42.50 -26.58 6.63
CA LYS A 518 -41.62 -27.61 7.22
C LYS A 518 -40.59 -28.09 6.19
N GLY A 519 -39.32 -28.12 6.59
CA GLY A 519 -38.20 -28.56 5.73
C GLY A 519 -37.83 -27.59 4.61
N ILE A 520 -38.43 -26.39 4.56
CA ILE A 520 -38.02 -25.33 3.64
C ILE A 520 -36.98 -24.45 4.33
N VAL A 521 -35.73 -24.55 3.88
CA VAL A 521 -34.58 -23.83 4.48
C VAL A 521 -33.70 -23.13 3.44
N SER A 522 -33.89 -23.40 2.14
CA SER A 522 -33.08 -22.83 1.07
C SER A 522 -33.89 -21.95 0.13
N ARG A 523 -33.63 -20.64 0.15
CA ARG A 523 -34.15 -19.70 -0.85
C ARG A 523 -33.86 -20.15 -2.28
N LYS A 524 -32.60 -20.53 -2.57
CA LYS A 524 -32.12 -20.82 -3.93
C LYS A 524 -32.66 -22.13 -4.50
N LYS A 525 -32.67 -23.21 -3.69
CA LYS A 525 -33.07 -24.54 -4.16
C LYS A 525 -34.57 -24.80 -4.05
N GLN A 526 -35.24 -24.25 -3.03
CA GLN A 526 -36.60 -24.63 -2.68
C GLN A 526 -37.64 -23.53 -2.94
N VAL A 527 -37.27 -22.25 -2.84
CA VAL A 527 -38.26 -21.14 -2.93
C VAL A 527 -38.24 -20.46 -4.30
N LEU A 528 -37.07 -19.98 -4.75
CA LEU A 528 -36.95 -19.22 -6.00
C LEU A 528 -37.47 -19.98 -7.23
N PRO A 529 -37.18 -21.29 -7.43
CA PRO A 529 -37.70 -22.02 -8.60
C PRO A 529 -39.23 -22.08 -8.66
N ILE A 530 -39.89 -22.27 -7.52
CA ILE A 530 -41.35 -22.37 -7.43
C ILE A 530 -42.00 -21.00 -7.70
N ILE A 531 -41.44 -19.93 -7.13
CA ILE A 531 -41.87 -18.55 -7.41
C ILE A 531 -41.72 -18.22 -8.90
N ILE A 532 -40.60 -18.60 -9.53
CA ILE A 532 -40.39 -18.40 -10.97
C ILE A 532 -41.46 -19.12 -11.78
N ASP A 533 -41.78 -20.38 -11.44
CA ASP A 533 -42.77 -21.17 -12.16
C ASP A 533 -44.18 -20.60 -12.03
N THR A 534 -44.53 -20.11 -10.83
CA THR A 534 -45.84 -19.48 -10.55
C THR A 534 -46.00 -18.11 -11.24
N LEU A 535 -44.89 -17.40 -11.48
CA LEU A 535 -44.86 -16.09 -12.13
C LEU A 535 -44.77 -16.14 -13.67
N LYS A 536 -44.58 -17.32 -14.25
CA LYS A 536 -44.62 -17.56 -15.69
C LYS A 536 -46.04 -17.77 -16.15
#